data_AF-A0A1C5WD21-F1
#
_entry.id   AF-A0A1C5WD21-F1
#
_cell.length_a   1.000
_cell.length_b   1.000
_cell.length_c   1.000
_cell.angle_alpha   90.00
_cell.angle_beta   90.00
_cell.angle_gamma   90.00
#
_symmetry.space_group_name_H-M   'P 1'
#
loop_
_entity.id
_entity.type
_entity.pdbx_description
1 polymer ?
#
loop_
_entity_poly.entity_id
_entity_poly.type
_entity_poly.pdbx_seq_one_letter_code
_entity_poly.pdbx_strand_id
1 'polypeptide(L)'
;MNALRSRGLKVAVASSSAAPDIMKMLTEGGLKAMVDFAFSGEDCAAHKPAPDIYLKALNALGLTADKAIAVEDSPTGIASAKAAGLKVLALKPRHGEPLDQSAADCIITRLMDVKEHLD
;
A
#
# COMPACT_ATOMS: atom_id res chain seq x y z
N MET A 1 -1.23 -12.81 -1.21
CA MET A 1 -2.02 -12.61 -2.44
C MET A 1 -3.18 -13.59 -2.58
N ASN A 2 -2.96 -14.91 -2.73
CA ASN A 2 -4.05 -15.89 -2.93
C ASN A 2 -5.19 -15.78 -1.88
N ALA A 3 -4.84 -15.64 -0.61
CA ALA A 3 -5.83 -15.50 0.46
C ALA A 3 -6.64 -14.19 0.42
N LEU A 4 -6.11 -13.12 -0.19
CA LEU A 4 -6.85 -11.88 -0.42
C LEU A 4 -7.83 -12.06 -1.58
N ARG A 5 -7.36 -12.67 -2.66
CA ARG A 5 -8.19 -13.00 -3.84
C ARG A 5 -9.33 -13.96 -3.52
N SER A 6 -9.10 -14.97 -2.69
CA SER A 6 -10.16 -15.90 -2.27
C SER A 6 -11.26 -15.23 -1.44
N ARG A 7 -10.98 -14.05 -0.87
CA ARG A 7 -11.96 -13.18 -0.17
C ARG A 7 -12.57 -12.12 -1.09
N GLY A 8 -12.26 -12.12 -2.39
CA GLY A 8 -12.78 -11.14 -3.34
C GLY A 8 -12.19 -9.74 -3.19
N LEU A 9 -11.07 -9.58 -2.47
CA LEU A 9 -10.43 -8.28 -2.26
C LEU A 9 -9.64 -7.86 -3.50
N LYS A 10 -9.84 -6.60 -3.90
CA LYS A 10 -8.98 -5.93 -4.87
C LYS A 10 -7.64 -5.55 -4.22
N VAL A 11 -6.58 -5.57 -5.00
CA VAL A 11 -5.24 -5.16 -4.56
C VAL A 11 -4.68 -4.10 -5.51
N ALA A 12 -4.23 -2.99 -4.95
CA ALA A 12 -3.49 -1.96 -5.67
C ALA A 12 -2.09 -1.76 -5.08
N VAL A 13 -1.15 -1.36 -5.93
CA VAL A 13 0.20 -0.92 -5.53
C VAL A 13 0.28 0.59 -5.68
N ALA A 14 0.74 1.28 -4.63
CA ALA A 14 1.00 2.71 -4.60
C ALA A 14 2.47 2.95 -4.21
N SER A 15 3.35 3.15 -5.20
CA SER A 15 4.79 3.25 -4.99
C SER A 15 5.34 4.61 -5.43
N SER A 16 6.40 5.10 -4.77
CA SER A 16 7.14 6.29 -5.23
C SER A 16 8.02 6.03 -6.46
N SER A 17 8.23 4.76 -6.85
CA SER A 17 9.05 4.39 -8.00
C SER A 17 8.37 4.71 -9.34
N ALA A 18 9.17 4.84 -10.40
CA ALA A 18 8.68 4.98 -11.76
C ALA A 18 7.82 3.79 -12.20
N ALA A 19 6.83 4.03 -13.07
CA ALA A 19 5.94 2.99 -13.57
C ALA A 19 6.66 1.77 -14.21
N PRO A 20 7.74 1.93 -15.00
CA PRO A 20 8.49 0.79 -15.54
C PRO A 20 9.09 -0.12 -14.45
N ASP A 21 9.60 0.47 -13.37
CA ASP A 21 10.22 -0.28 -12.27
C ASP A 21 9.18 -1.05 -11.46
N ILE A 22 8.02 -0.43 -11.20
CA ILE A 22 6.88 -1.12 -10.56
C ILE A 22 6.47 -2.33 -11.40
N MET A 23 6.28 -2.13 -12.71
CA MET A 23 5.85 -3.21 -13.61
C MET A 23 6.89 -4.31 -13.75
N LYS A 24 8.17 -3.96 -13.75
CA LYS A 24 9.27 -4.93 -13.73
C LYS A 24 9.23 -5.76 -12.45
N MET A 25 9.20 -5.13 -11.28
CA MET A 25 9.14 -5.82 -9.98
C MET A 25 7.92 -6.73 -9.86
N LEU A 26 6.74 -6.27 -10.31
CA LEU A 26 5.53 -7.09 -10.31
C LEU A 26 5.63 -8.29 -11.25
N THR A 27 6.30 -8.14 -12.39
CA THR A 27 6.48 -9.22 -13.36
C THR A 27 7.48 -10.25 -12.85
N GLU A 28 8.66 -9.80 -12.40
CA GLU A 28 9.73 -10.66 -11.87
C GLU A 28 9.31 -11.38 -10.58
N GLY A 29 8.51 -10.72 -9.74
CA GLY A 29 7.93 -11.34 -8.54
C GLY A 29 6.73 -12.27 -8.81
N GLY A 30 6.29 -12.42 -10.07
CA GLY A 30 5.10 -13.21 -10.40
C GLY A 30 3.78 -12.64 -9.84
N LEU A 31 3.76 -11.34 -9.51
CA LEU A 31 2.64 -10.68 -8.84
C LEU A 31 1.72 -9.90 -9.78
N LYS A 32 2.15 -9.65 -11.03
CA LYS A 32 1.41 -8.83 -12.01
C LYS A 32 -0.06 -9.24 -12.17
N ALA A 33 -0.34 -10.54 -12.25
CA ALA A 33 -1.71 -11.05 -12.40
C ALA A 33 -2.56 -10.95 -11.12
N MET A 34 -1.95 -10.63 -9.98
CA MET A 34 -2.59 -10.54 -8.67
C MET A 34 -2.83 -9.10 -8.20
N VAL A 35 -2.31 -8.11 -8.93
CA VAL A 35 -2.47 -6.68 -8.67
C VAL A 35 -3.44 -6.11 -9.70
N ASP A 36 -4.55 -5.54 -9.25
CA ASP A 36 -5.58 -4.96 -10.11
C ASP A 36 -5.15 -3.60 -10.66
N PHE A 37 -4.43 -2.81 -9.86
CA PHE A 37 -3.92 -1.50 -10.26
C PHE A 37 -2.53 -1.22 -9.68
N ALA A 38 -1.70 -0.52 -10.45
CA ALA A 38 -0.40 -0.03 -9.99
C ALA A 38 -0.30 1.46 -10.29
N PHE A 39 0.10 2.24 -9.28
CA PHE A 39 0.24 3.68 -9.36
C PHE A 39 1.67 4.07 -9.01
N SER A 40 2.26 4.88 -9.88
CA SER A 40 3.51 5.57 -9.61
C SER A 40 3.24 6.93 -8.98
N GLY A 41 4.02 7.27 -7.96
CA GLY A 41 4.06 8.58 -7.35
C GLY A 41 4.61 9.65 -8.29
N GLU A 42 5.37 9.27 -9.33
CA GLU A 42 5.84 10.19 -10.38
C GLU A 42 4.69 10.72 -11.23
N ASP A 43 3.60 9.95 -11.36
CA ASP A 43 2.37 10.33 -12.08
C ASP A 43 1.37 11.08 -11.18
N CYS A 44 1.80 11.57 -10.01
CA CYS A 44 0.97 12.29 -9.05
C CYS A 44 1.41 13.76 -8.97
N ALA A 45 0.47 14.66 -8.70
CA ALA A 45 0.77 16.09 -8.60
C ALA A 45 1.71 16.40 -7.43
N ALA A 46 1.54 15.71 -6.30
CA ALA A 46 2.47 15.72 -5.18
C ALA A 46 2.91 14.31 -4.78
N HIS A 47 4.17 14.17 -4.39
CA HIS A 47 4.73 12.92 -3.89
C HIS A 47 4.46 12.71 -2.40
N LYS A 48 4.59 11.46 -1.93
CA LYS A 48 4.56 11.13 -0.49
C LYS A 48 5.49 12.08 0.28
N PRO A 49 5.05 12.70 1.40
CA PRO A 49 3.90 12.31 2.23
C PRO A 49 2.55 12.90 1.79
N ALA A 50 2.43 13.56 0.64
CA ALA A 50 1.13 13.97 0.12
C ALA A 50 0.23 12.74 -0.18
N PRO A 51 -1.10 12.83 -0.01
CA PRO A 51 -2.01 11.70 -0.12
C PRO A 51 -2.36 11.30 -1.56
N ASP A 52 -1.92 12.07 -2.55
CA ASP A 52 -2.33 12.00 -3.96
C ASP A 52 -2.35 10.58 -4.52
N ILE A 53 -1.30 9.79 -4.28
CA ILE A 53 -1.18 8.43 -4.81
C ILE A 53 -2.25 7.49 -4.24
N TYR A 54 -2.61 7.64 -2.96
CA TYR A 54 -3.66 6.86 -2.32
C TYR A 54 -5.06 7.34 -2.70
N LEU A 55 -5.26 8.65 -2.83
CA LEU A 55 -6.52 9.20 -3.33
C LEU A 55 -6.78 8.75 -4.77
N LYS A 56 -5.73 8.71 -5.61
CA LYS A 56 -5.78 8.16 -6.97
C LYS A 56 -6.16 6.68 -6.96
N ALA A 57 -5.55 5.89 -6.08
CA ALA A 57 -5.85 4.46 -5.94
C ALA A 57 -7.30 4.22 -5.48
N LEU A 58 -7.76 4.94 -4.47
CA LEU A 58 -9.15 4.87 -3.97
C LEU A 58 -10.17 5.21 -5.07
N ASN A 59 -9.93 6.30 -5.79
CA ASN A 59 -10.78 6.73 -6.90
C ASN A 59 -10.84 5.66 -8.01
N ALA A 60 -9.70 5.14 -8.45
CA ALA A 60 -9.64 4.10 -9.47
C ALA A 60 -10.31 2.78 -9.05
N LEU A 61 -10.26 2.45 -7.76
CA LEU A 61 -10.92 1.27 -7.20
C LEU A 61 -12.42 1.46 -6.97
N GLY A 62 -12.91 2.71 -6.98
CA GLY A 62 -14.28 3.09 -6.62
C GLY A 62 -14.57 2.88 -5.13
N LEU A 63 -13.56 3.10 -4.27
CA LEU A 63 -13.65 2.85 -2.83
C LEU A 63 -13.46 4.13 -2.03
N THR A 64 -14.11 4.19 -0.87
CA THR A 64 -13.81 5.16 0.18
C THR A 64 -12.73 4.61 1.12
N ALA A 65 -12.07 5.50 1.87
CA ALA A 65 -10.95 5.10 2.73
C ALA A 65 -11.35 4.09 3.83
N ASP A 66 -12.60 4.11 4.32
CA ASP A 66 -13.13 3.14 5.27
C ASP A 66 -13.32 1.72 4.69
N LYS A 67 -13.22 1.57 3.36
CA LYS A 67 -13.31 0.30 2.65
C LYS A 67 -11.96 -0.24 2.19
N ALA A 68 -10.85 0.39 2.61
CA ALA A 68 -9.51 0.00 2.21
C ALA A 68 -8.52 0.07 3.38
N ILE A 69 -7.47 -0.73 3.29
CA ILE A 69 -6.36 -0.76 4.24
C ILE A 69 -5.07 -0.53 3.45
N ALA A 70 -4.23 0.37 3.93
CA ALA A 70 -2.87 0.55 3.40
C ALA A 70 -1.89 -0.32 4.19
N VAL A 71 -0.97 -0.98 3.48
CA VAL A 71 0.19 -1.65 4.09
C VAL A 71 1.43 -0.89 3.66
N GLU A 72 2.19 -0.40 4.62
CA GLU A 72 3.34 0.48 4.40
C GLU A 72 4.49 0.12 5.33
N ASP A 73 5.72 0.49 5.01
CA ASP A 73 6.89 0.29 5.86
C ASP A 73 7.60 1.61 6.18
N SER A 74 7.59 2.56 5.24
CA SER A 74 8.26 3.85 5.37
C SER A 74 7.43 4.91 6.11
N PRO A 75 8.06 5.82 6.89
CA PRO A 75 7.34 6.92 7.55
C PRO A 75 6.59 7.83 6.58
N THR A 76 7.17 8.11 5.40
CA THR A 76 6.55 8.95 4.37
C THR A 76 5.34 8.27 3.72
N GLY A 77 5.41 6.95 3.53
CA GLY A 77 4.30 6.12 3.07
C GLY A 77 3.16 6.07 4.07
N ILE A 78 3.48 5.83 5.34
CA ILE A 78 2.50 5.85 6.44
C ILE A 78 1.80 7.22 6.48
N ALA A 79 2.56 8.32 6.51
CA ALA A 79 1.99 9.67 6.52
C ALA A 79 1.08 9.95 5.31
N SER A 80 1.48 9.53 4.10
CA SER A 80 0.67 9.67 2.89
C SER A 80 -0.65 8.90 2.98
N ALA A 81 -0.61 7.65 3.43
CA ALA A 81 -1.81 6.83 3.59
C ALA A 81 -2.75 7.40 4.66
N LYS A 82 -2.20 7.86 5.79
CA LYS A 82 -2.98 8.51 6.85
C LYS A 82 -3.63 9.81 6.38
N ALA A 83 -2.91 10.62 5.60
CA ALA A 83 -3.45 11.84 5.00
C ALA A 83 -4.59 11.56 4.00
N ALA A 84 -4.62 10.37 3.39
CA ALA A 84 -5.74 9.90 2.56
C ALA A 84 -6.91 9.30 3.37
N GLY A 85 -6.82 9.30 4.71
CA GLY A 85 -7.85 8.78 5.61
C GLY A 85 -7.85 7.26 5.77
N LEU A 86 -6.82 6.55 5.29
CA LEU A 86 -6.75 5.10 5.35
C LEU A 86 -6.40 4.59 6.76
N LYS A 87 -6.89 3.40 7.08
CA LYS A 87 -6.29 2.54 8.11
C LYS A 87 -4.95 2.02 7.59
N VAL A 88 -3.89 2.19 8.38
CA VAL A 88 -2.52 1.85 7.98
C VAL A 88 -1.95 0.76 8.88
N LEU A 89 -1.51 -0.33 8.26
CA LEU A 89 -0.74 -1.39 8.88
C LEU A 89 0.73 -1.21 8.49
N ALA A 90 1.57 -0.88 9.45
CA ALA A 90 3.01 -0.75 9.24
C ALA A 90 3.68 -2.13 9.25
N LEU A 91 4.26 -2.56 8.13
CA LEU A 91 5.12 -3.74 8.08
C LEU A 91 6.49 -3.40 8.68
N LYS A 92 6.86 -4.13 9.72
CA LYS A 92 8.15 -3.97 10.38
C LYS A 92 9.31 -4.18 9.39
N PRO A 93 10.32 -3.28 9.35
CA PRO A 93 11.47 -3.44 8.47
C PRO A 93 12.24 -4.73 8.77
N ARG A 94 12.65 -5.45 7.72
CA ARG A 94 13.35 -6.75 7.86
C ARG A 94 14.76 -6.61 8.44
N HIS A 95 15.43 -5.49 8.20
CA HIS A 95 16.84 -5.30 8.56
C HIS A 95 17.06 -4.54 9.88
N GLY A 96 16.00 -4.37 10.68
CA GLY A 96 16.10 -3.70 11.98
C GLY A 96 16.40 -2.20 11.87
N GLU A 97 16.21 -1.62 10.68
CA GLU A 97 16.35 -0.19 10.46
C GLU A 97 15.40 0.58 11.39
N PRO A 98 15.88 1.60 12.12
CA PRO A 98 15.05 2.41 12.97
C PRO A 98 14.21 3.37 12.11
N LEU A 99 13.05 2.90 11.66
CA LEU A 99 12.03 3.71 11.01
C LEU A 99 10.94 4.08 12.02
N ASP A 100 10.56 5.36 12.04
CA ASP A 100 9.43 5.83 12.84
C ASP A 100 8.10 5.41 12.19
N GLN A 101 7.50 4.36 12.73
CA GLN A 101 6.20 3.82 12.29
C GLN A 101 5.06 4.22 13.24
N SER A 102 5.30 5.16 14.18
CA SER A 102 4.35 5.50 15.26
C SER A 102 3.03 6.10 14.78
N ALA A 103 2.99 6.64 13.56
CA ALA A 103 1.77 7.20 12.95
C ALA A 103 0.81 6.13 12.38
N ALA A 104 1.24 4.87 12.27
CA ALA A 104 0.38 3.78 11.80
C ALA A 104 -0.62 3.33 12.86
N ASP A 105 -1.74 2.74 12.44
CA ASP A 105 -2.77 2.24 13.35
C ASP A 105 -2.37 0.92 14.01
N CYS A 106 -1.52 0.14 13.35
CA CYS A 106 -0.97 -1.11 13.87
C CYS A 106 0.38 -1.41 13.22
N ILE A 107 1.26 -2.11 13.93
CA ILE A 107 2.51 -2.66 13.40
C ILE A 107 2.33 -4.17 13.23
N ILE A 108 2.55 -4.66 12.01
CA ILE A 108 2.56 -6.08 11.65
C ILE A 108 3.99 -6.54 11.39
N THR A 109 4.30 -7.81 11.68
CA THR A 109 5.66 -8.34 11.51
C THR A 109 5.82 -9.11 10.20
N ARG A 110 4.70 -9.62 9.65
CA ARG A 110 4.65 -10.33 8.38
C ARG A 110 3.48 -9.83 7.56
N LEU A 111 3.63 -9.80 6.25
CA LEU A 111 2.55 -9.47 5.31
C LEU A 111 1.30 -10.36 5.48
N MET A 112 1.44 -11.57 6.04
CA MET A 112 0.31 -12.46 6.27
C MET A 112 -0.59 -12.02 7.45
N ASP A 113 -0.05 -11.24 8.37
CA ASP A 113 -0.76 -10.77 9.57
C ASP A 113 -1.87 -9.75 9.19
N VAL A 114 -1.81 -9.17 7.97
CA VAL A 114 -2.89 -8.35 7.39
C VAL A 114 -4.26 -9.03 7.51
N LYS A 115 -4.32 -10.36 7.43
CA LYS A 115 -5.57 -11.13 7.51
C LYS A 115 -6.34 -10.92 8.81
N GLU A 116 -5.63 -10.64 9.90
CA GLU A 116 -6.20 -10.42 11.23
C GLU A 116 -6.91 -9.06 11.33
N HIS A 117 -6.74 -8.21 10.32
CA HIS A 117 -7.31 -6.86 10.25
C HIS A 117 -8.35 -6.70 9.13
N LEU A 118 -8.66 -7.79 8.41
CA LEU A 118 -9.68 -7.86 7.38
C LEU A 118 -10.96 -8.38 8.01
N ASP A 119 -11.88 -7.47 8.35
CA ASP A 119 -13.23 -7.80 8.84
C ASP A 119 -14.03 -8.65 7.82
#